data_AF-A0A1D2S517-F1
#
_entry.id   AF-A0A1D2S517-F1
#
_cell.length_a   1.000
_cell.length_b   1.000
_cell.length_c   1.000
_cell.angle_alpha   90.00
_cell.angle_beta   90.00
_cell.angle_gamma   90.00
#
_symmetry.space_group_name_H-M   'P 1'
#
loop_
_entity.id
_entity.type
_entity.pdbx_description
1 polymer ?
#
loop_
_entity_poly.entity_id
_entity_poly.type
_entity_poly.pdbx_seq_one_letter_code
_entity_poly.pdbx_strand_id
1 'polypeptide(L)' 'MKAEYDLSTMKSRKNPYASKLKTPVSMRLSADVVEYFKAMAEDSGVPYQSLINLYLRDCVAQHRKVKIDWPRAVA' A
#
# COMPACT_ATOMS: atom_id res chain seq x y z
N MET A 1 -35.65 -17.46 -4.78
CA MET A 1 -34.54 -17.09 -3.87
C MET A 1 -35.14 -16.88 -2.48
N LYS A 2 -34.55 -17.41 -1.40
CA LYS A 2 -35.11 -17.20 -0.04
C LYS A 2 -34.93 -15.73 0.36
N ALA A 3 -35.94 -15.17 1.02
CA ALA A 3 -35.96 -13.77 1.43
C ALA A 3 -34.88 -13.46 2.47
N GLU A 4 -34.64 -14.38 3.41
CA GLU A 4 -33.74 -14.15 4.54
C GLU A 4 -33.00 -15.44 4.92
N TYR A 5 -31.73 -15.30 5.28
CA TYR A 5 -30.87 -16.38 5.77
C TYR A 5 -30.42 -16.05 7.19
N ASP A 6 -30.61 -17.01 8.10
CA ASP A 6 -30.07 -16.92 9.46
C ASP A 6 -28.60 -17.36 9.47
N LEU A 7 -27.72 -16.36 9.45
CA LEU A 7 -26.26 -16.53 9.42
C LEU A 7 -25.69 -17.13 10.71
N SER A 8 -26.46 -17.14 11.82
CA SER A 8 -26.00 -17.68 13.11
C SER A 8 -25.88 -19.20 13.11
N THR A 9 -26.67 -19.88 12.27
CA THR A 9 -26.68 -21.35 12.13
C THR A 9 -25.70 -21.86 11.06
N MET A 10 -25.08 -20.96 10.29
CA MET A 10 -24.16 -21.32 9.21
C MET A 10 -22.74 -21.58 9.74
N LYS A 11 -22.12 -22.66 9.26
CA LYS A 11 -20.71 -22.95 9.56
C LYS A 11 -19.81 -21.88 8.93
N SER A 12 -19.29 -20.98 9.76
CA SER A 12 -18.34 -19.95 9.33
C SER A 12 -17.02 -20.59 8.88
N ARG A 13 -16.62 -20.32 7.63
CA ARG A 13 -15.32 -20.71 7.07
C ARG A 13 -14.53 -19.44 6.80
N LYS A 14 -13.35 -19.30 7.41
CA LYS A 14 -12.43 -18.19 7.10
C LYS A 14 -12.10 -18.21 5.61
N ASN A 15 -12.23 -17.06 4.95
CA ASN A 15 -11.89 -16.92 3.55
C ASN A 15 -10.39 -17.23 3.34
N PRO A 16 -10.02 -18.28 2.57
CA PRO A 16 -8.62 -18.64 2.35
C PRO A 16 -7.82 -17.58 1.59
N TYR A 17 -8.50 -16.63 0.95
CA TYR A 17 -7.90 -15.50 0.24
C TYR A 17 -7.80 -14.23 1.09
N ALA A 18 -8.24 -14.27 2.36
CA ALA A 18 -8.22 -13.10 3.22
C ALA A 18 -6.81 -12.52 3.40
N SER A 19 -5.77 -13.37 3.41
CA SER A 19 -4.37 -12.97 3.48
C SER A 19 -3.83 -12.31 2.21
N LYS A 20 -4.52 -12.46 1.08
CA LYS A 20 -4.16 -11.88 -0.22
C LYS A 20 -4.87 -10.55 -0.49
N LEU A 21 -5.80 -10.16 0.37
CA LEU A 21 -6.47 -8.87 0.27
C LEU A 21 -5.45 -7.76 0.57
N LYS A 22 -5.51 -6.68 -0.22
CA LYS A 22 -4.73 -5.48 0.06
C LYS A 22 -5.18 -4.94 1.41
N THR A 23 -4.23 -4.78 2.33
CA THR A 23 -4.48 -4.06 3.57
C THR A 23 -4.55 -2.56 3.25
N PRO A 24 -5.67 -1.88 3.50
CA PRO A 24 -5.72 -0.43 3.32
C PRO A 24 -4.86 0.24 4.39
N VAL A 25 -3.97 1.14 3.97
CA VAL A 25 -3.09 1.89 4.87
C VAL A 25 -3.22 3.37 4.54
N SER A 26 -3.35 4.21 5.58
CA SER A 26 -3.20 5.66 5.45
C SER A 26 -1.75 6.02 5.78
N MET A 27 -1.04 6.62 4.83
CA MET A 27 0.35 7.03 5.00
C MET A 27 0.49 8.52 4.70
N ARG A 28 1.30 9.21 5.51
CA ARG A 28 1.66 10.62 5.26
C ARG A 28 2.81 10.65 4.26
N LEU A 29 2.63 11.40 3.19
CA LEU A 29 3.64 11.66 2.17
C LEU A 29 3.85 13.17 2.09
N SER A 30 5.07 13.59 1.84
CA SER A 30 5.37 14.99 1.53
C SER A 30 4.83 15.36 0.14
N ALA A 31 4.54 16.65 -0.06
CA ALA A 31 3.90 17.14 -1.28
C ALA A 31 4.73 16.85 -2.55
N ASP A 32 6.04 17.05 -2.46
CA ASP A 32 7.03 16.77 -3.50
C ASP A 32 7.02 15.30 -3.95
N VAL A 33 6.92 14.36 -3.01
CA VAL A 33 6.83 12.92 -3.32
C VAL A 33 5.53 12.62 -4.07
N VAL A 34 4.41 13.21 -3.66
CA VAL A 34 3.11 13.02 -4.35
C VAL A 34 3.16 13.59 -5.76
N GLU A 35 3.73 14.78 -5.95
CA GLU A 35 3.89 15.41 -7.27
C GLU A 35 4.78 14.59 -8.20
N TYR A 36 5.92 14.08 -7.68
CA TYR A 36 6.82 13.22 -8.44
C TYR A 36 6.12 11.98 -9.01
N PHE A 37 5.35 11.27 -8.17
CA PHE A 37 4.62 10.08 -8.63
C PHE A 37 3.41 10.40 -9.50
N LYS A 38 2.82 11.60 -9.38
CA LYS A 38 1.76 12.05 -10.29
C LYS A 38 2.29 12.30 -11.70
N ALA A 39 3.42 13.00 -11.83
CA ALA A 39 4.07 13.20 -13.13
C ALA A 39 4.42 11.85 -13.78
N MET A 40 5.00 10.91 -13.03
CA MET A 40 5.30 9.57 -13.53
C MET A 40 4.04 8.77 -13.93
N ALA A 41 2.90 9.03 -13.29
CA ALA A 41 1.63 8.39 -13.62
C ALA A 41 1.07 8.87 -14.96
N GLU A 42 1.28 10.14 -15.30
CA GLU A 42 0.86 10.72 -16.58
C GLU A 42 1.57 10.03 -17.75
N ASP A 43 2.86 9.73 -17.61
CA ASP A 43 3.65 9.07 -18.66
C ASP A 43 3.37 7.56 -18.76
N SER A 44 3.19 6.89 -17.63
CA SER A 44 3.09 5.42 -17.58
C SER A 44 1.65 4.88 -17.74
N GLY A 45 0.64 5.75 -17.61
CA GLY A 45 -0.77 5.35 -17.60
C GLY A 45 -1.19 4.53 -16.36
N VAL A 46 -0.31 4.41 -15.36
CA VAL A 46 -0.55 3.68 -14.12
C VAL A 46 -0.86 4.69 -13.00
N PRO A 47 -1.90 4.48 -12.17
CA PRO A 47 -2.20 5.40 -11.07
C PRO A 47 -1.01 5.59 -10.12
N TYR A 48 -0.74 6.83 -9.71
CA TYR A 48 0.40 7.17 -8.84
C TYR A 48 0.46 6.34 -7.55
N GLN A 49 -0.69 5.99 -6.97
CA GLN A 49 -0.78 5.12 -5.78
C GLN A 49 -0.25 3.71 -6.06
N SER A 50 -0.52 3.18 -7.26
CA SER A 50 -0.01 1.87 -7.68
C SER A 50 1.49 1.93 -7.91
N LEU A 51 2.00 3.02 -8.50
CA LEU A 51 3.44 3.25 -8.68
C LEU A 51 4.16 3.30 -7.33
N ILE A 52 3.66 4.07 -6.37
CA ILE A 52 4.25 4.13 -5.01
C ILE A 52 4.37 2.73 -4.43
N ASN A 53 3.29 1.94 -4.49
CA ASN A 53 3.30 0.57 -3.97
C ASN A 53 4.27 -0.35 -4.73
N LEU A 54 4.39 -0.20 -6.06
CA LEU A 54 5.35 -0.97 -6.86
C LEU A 54 6.80 -0.65 -6.47
N TYR A 55 7.12 0.62 -6.29
CA TYR A 55 8.45 1.04 -5.83
C TYR A 55 8.75 0.54 -4.42
N LEU A 56 7.77 0.58 -3.50
CA LEU A 56 7.94 0.00 -2.17
C LEU A 56 8.17 -1.52 -2.23
N ARG A 57 7.48 -2.23 -3.14
CA ARG A 57 7.72 -3.67 -3.37
C ARG A 57 9.13 -3.94 -3.89
N ASP A 58 9.62 -3.12 -4.80
CA ASP A 58 10.99 -3.23 -5.30
C ASP A 58 12.02 -2.98 -4.18
N CYS A 59 11.79 -1.98 -3.32
CA CYS A 59 12.61 -1.74 -2.14
C CYS A 59 12.67 -2.96 -1.20
N VAL A 60 11.54 -3.65 -0.99
CA VAL A 60 11.49 -4.89 -0.19
C VAL A 60 12.24 -6.03 -0.88
N ALA A 61 12.02 -6.23 -2.18
CA ALA A 61 12.65 -7.30 -2.95
C ALA A 61 14.18 -7.14 -3.00
N GLN A 62 14.67 -5.90 -3.06
CA GLN A 62 16.09 -5.59 -3.10
C GLN A 62 16.71 -5.36 -1.71
N HIS A 63 15.94 -5.53 -0.63
CA HIS A 63 16.38 -5.28 0.74
C HIS A 63 17.08 -3.92 0.95
N ARG A 64 16.58 -2.88 0.28
CA ARG A 64 17.14 -1.52 0.39
C ARG A 64 16.98 -1.01 1.82
N LYS A 65 18.05 -0.43 2.36
CA LYS A 65 18.04 0.23 3.66
C LYS A 65 18.18 1.75 3.46
N VAL A 66 17.31 2.51 4.12
CA VAL A 66 17.43 3.97 4.13
C VAL A 66 18.69 4.34 4.90
N LYS A 67 19.58 5.12 4.27
CA LYS A 67 20.70 5.75 4.98
C LYS A 67 20.15 7.01 5.64
N ILE A 68 20.21 7.06 6.96
CA ILE A 68 19.78 8.20 7.75
C ILE A 68 21.06 8.91 8.22
N ASP A 69 21.48 9.91 7.46
CA ASP A 69 22.57 10.79 7.87
C ASP A 69 21.96 11.98 8.61
N TRP A 70 21.95 11.92 9.96
CA TRP A 70 21.46 13.03 10.77
C TRP A 70 22.51 14.14 10.78
N PRO A 71 22.19 15.38 10.38
CA PRO A 71 23.12 16.49 10.59
C PRO A 71 23.36 16.62 12.09
N ARG A 72 24.62 16.50 12.51
CA ARG A 72 25.02 16.62 13.92
C ARG A 72 24.47 17.95 14.43
N ALA A 73 23.65 17.91 15.49
CA ALA A 73 23.08 19.11 16.08
C ALA A 73 24.20 20.11 16.34
N VAL A 74 24.10 21.27 15.70
CA VAL A 74 25.00 22.39 15.96
C VAL A 74 24.64 22.89 17.35
N ALA A 75 25.59 22.79 18.28
CA ALA A 75 25.44 23.27 19.66
C ALA A 75 25.26 24.79 19.71
#